data_AF-A0A8R1I2R3-F1
#
_entry.id   AF-A0A8R1I2R3-F1
#
_cell.length_a   1.000
_cell.length_b   1.000
_cell.length_c   1.000
_cell.angle_alpha   90.00
_cell.angle_beta   90.00
_cell.angle_gamma   90.00
#
_symmetry.space_group_name_H-M   'P 1'
#
loop_
_entity.id
_entity.type
_entity.pdbx_description
1 polymer ?
#
loop_
_entity_poly.entity_id
_entity_poly.type
_entity_poly.pdbx_seq_one_letter_code
_entity_poly.pdbx_strand_id
1 'polypeptide(L)'
;MSRETNCTQFTEPYPKLGTDGADSHAVPVILMAIVEAYRPFNHGVLLFILLFAFFTNILIVIVLWQKEMRRVGVNVTMMLIAFCDFGGSVAALGHMMLKSYSCDYSTSLSAYTKMLCDYLKLAFHASSNYLAAGMAFCRIMSLNLSNKNRAPTFWETWKS
;
A
#
# COMPACT_ATOMS: atom_id res chain seq x y z
N MET A 1 -29.26 -19.81 -17.78
CA MET A 1 -28.08 -19.68 -18.66
C MET A 1 -27.24 -18.52 -18.14
N SER A 2 -26.37 -18.78 -17.16
CA SER A 2 -25.56 -17.76 -16.48
C SER A 2 -24.13 -17.82 -16.99
N ARG A 3 -23.57 -16.64 -17.27
CA ARG A 3 -22.24 -16.37 -17.84
C ARG A 3 -21.14 -16.79 -16.87
N GLU A 4 -20.27 -17.71 -17.30
CA GLU A 4 -18.96 -17.88 -16.69
C GLU A 4 -17.98 -16.91 -17.35
N THR A 5 -17.79 -15.74 -16.73
CA THR A 5 -16.62 -14.90 -17.00
C THR A 5 -15.39 -15.58 -16.42
N ASN A 6 -14.81 -16.48 -17.22
CA ASN A 6 -13.57 -17.19 -16.92
C ASN A 6 -12.39 -16.23 -17.16
N CYS A 7 -12.17 -15.32 -16.22
CA CYS A 7 -11.07 -14.37 -16.30
C CYS A 7 -9.78 -15.03 -15.81
N THR A 8 -8.85 -15.23 -16.76
CA THR A 8 -7.40 -15.46 -16.60
C THR A 8 -6.85 -16.87 -16.41
N GLN A 9 -7.60 -17.93 -16.70
CA GLN A 9 -7.00 -19.26 -16.81
C GLN A 9 -6.73 -19.61 -18.28
N PHE A 10 -5.46 -19.67 -18.67
CA PHE A 10 -5.06 -20.34 -19.91
C PHE A 10 -5.55 -21.80 -19.80
N THR A 11 -6.44 -22.20 -20.70
CA THR A 11 -7.15 -23.49 -20.68
C THR A 11 -6.21 -24.70 -20.87
N GLU A 12 -4.97 -24.46 -21.30
CA GLU A 12 -3.96 -25.51 -21.48
C GLU A 12 -2.69 -25.21 -20.67
N PRO A 13 -2.16 -26.19 -19.90
CA PRO A 13 -0.87 -26.04 -19.23
C PRO A 13 0.24 -25.91 -20.28
N TYR A 14 1.07 -24.87 -20.17
CA TYR A 14 2.18 -24.65 -21.10
C TYR A 14 3.13 -25.86 -21.11
N PRO A 15 3.57 -26.31 -22.29
CA PRO A 15 4.44 -27.49 -22.41
C PRO A 15 5.76 -27.26 -21.69
N LYS A 16 6.24 -28.30 -21.01
CA LYS A 16 7.56 -28.32 -20.35
C LYS A 16 8.67 -28.15 -21.39
N LEU A 17 9.75 -27.50 -20.96
CA LEU A 17 10.93 -27.22 -21.78
C LEU A 17 11.50 -28.53 -22.36
N GLY A 18 11.56 -28.65 -23.70
CA GLY A 18 12.20 -29.78 -24.39
C GLY A 18 11.32 -30.62 -25.33
N THR A 19 10.07 -30.23 -25.61
CA THR A 19 9.18 -30.92 -26.57
C THR A 19 9.08 -30.16 -27.91
N ASP A 20 8.90 -30.90 -29.01
CA ASP A 20 8.97 -30.47 -30.43
C ASP A 20 7.97 -29.37 -30.90
N GLY A 21 7.32 -28.65 -29.99
CA GLY A 21 6.43 -27.51 -30.25
C GLY A 21 6.92 -26.18 -29.68
N ALA A 22 8.13 -26.12 -29.11
CA ALA A 22 8.62 -24.97 -28.34
C ALA A 22 9.19 -23.80 -29.18
N ASP A 23 9.42 -23.97 -30.48
CA ASP A 23 10.14 -22.95 -31.29
C ASP A 23 9.35 -21.65 -31.48
N SER A 24 8.02 -21.68 -31.44
CA SER A 24 7.14 -20.49 -31.47
C SER A 24 6.68 -20.04 -30.07
N HIS A 25 7.09 -20.75 -29.01
CA HIS A 25 6.67 -20.54 -27.63
C HIS A 25 7.85 -20.35 -26.64
N ALA A 26 9.08 -20.21 -27.14
CA ALA A 26 10.27 -20.03 -26.30
C ALA A 26 10.18 -18.78 -25.40
N VAL A 27 9.69 -17.65 -25.94
CA VAL A 27 9.52 -16.40 -25.18
C VAL A 27 8.57 -16.55 -23.99
N PRO A 28 7.33 -17.07 -24.15
CA PRO A 28 6.43 -17.28 -23.01
C PRO A 28 6.93 -18.37 -22.03
N VAL A 29 7.66 -19.39 -22.49
CA VAL A 29 8.23 -20.42 -21.61
C VAL A 29 9.38 -19.87 -20.76
N ILE A 30 10.27 -19.05 -21.32
CA ILE A 30 11.34 -18.37 -20.58
C ILE A 30 10.75 -17.38 -19.57
N LEU A 31 9.74 -16.61 -19.98
CA LEU A 31 9.00 -15.71 -19.07
C LEU A 31 8.35 -16.48 -17.91
N MET A 32 7.70 -17.61 -18.17
CA MET A 32 7.11 -18.46 -17.13
C MET A 32 8.18 -19.00 -16.18
N ALA A 33 9.32 -19.48 -16.69
CA ALA A 33 10.42 -19.98 -15.88
C ALA A 33 11.02 -18.90 -14.97
N ILE A 34 11.20 -17.68 -15.50
CA ILE A 34 11.66 -16.52 -14.71
C ILE A 34 10.62 -16.16 -13.64
N VAL A 35 9.34 -16.12 -13.99
CA VAL A 35 8.24 -15.81 -13.05
C VAL A 35 8.16 -16.86 -11.95
N GLU A 36 8.34 -18.14 -12.28
CA GLU A 36 8.28 -19.24 -11.32
C GLU A 36 9.49 -19.25 -10.38
N ALA A 37 10.69 -18.97 -10.88
CA ALA A 37 11.89 -18.79 -10.06
C ALA A 37 11.80 -17.53 -9.16
N TYR A 38 11.19 -16.46 -9.65
CA TYR A 38 11.03 -15.21 -8.90
C TYR A 38 9.90 -15.26 -7.86
N ARG A 39 8.87 -16.08 -8.09
CA ARG A 39 7.66 -16.18 -7.24
C ARG A 39 7.96 -16.42 -5.75
N PRO A 40 8.81 -17.39 -5.33
CA PRO A 40 9.09 -17.63 -3.91
C PRO A 40 9.93 -16.51 -3.29
N PHE A 41 10.92 -15.98 -4.03
CA PHE A 41 11.74 -14.87 -3.56
C PHE A 41 10.90 -13.62 -3.30
N ASN A 42 9.99 -13.30 -4.22
CA ASN A 42 9.07 -12.17 -4.09
C ASN A 42 8.15 -12.31 -2.86
N HIS A 43 7.65 -13.51 -2.56
CA HIS A 43 6.81 -13.71 -1.37
C HIS A 43 7.60 -13.50 -0.07
N GLY A 44 8.84 -13.98 0.01
CA GLY A 44 9.71 -13.77 1.18
C GLY A 44 10.05 -12.30 1.41
N VAL A 45 10.45 -11.59 0.36
CA VAL A 45 10.76 -10.15 0.42
C VAL A 45 9.52 -9.34 0.81
N LEU A 46 8.37 -9.65 0.22
CA LEU A 46 7.11 -8.97 0.51
C LEU A 46 6.69 -9.15 1.98
N LEU A 47 6.83 -10.36 2.52
CA LEU A 47 6.55 -10.65 3.93
C LEU A 47 7.51 -9.88 4.85
N PHE A 48 8.81 -9.84 4.51
CA PHE A 48 9.80 -9.10 5.28
C PHE A 48 9.50 -7.60 5.33
N ILE A 49 9.23 -6.98 4.18
CA ILE A 49 8.87 -5.56 4.09
C ILE A 49 7.59 -5.28 4.88
N LEU A 50 6.61 -6.18 4.82
CA LEU A 50 5.33 -6.03 5.51
C LEU A 50 5.50 -6.08 7.04
N LEU A 51 6.31 -7.00 7.55
CA LEU A 51 6.64 -7.07 8.98
C LEU A 51 7.43 -5.83 9.42
N PHE A 52 8.42 -5.42 8.62
CA PHE A 52 9.19 -4.22 8.88
C PHE A 52 8.31 -2.97 8.94
N ALA A 53 7.38 -2.82 7.99
CA ALA A 53 6.41 -1.72 7.97
C ALA A 53 5.50 -1.76 9.20
N PHE A 54 5.01 -2.94 9.60
CA PHE A 54 4.20 -3.11 10.80
C PHE A 54 4.91 -2.59 12.06
N PHE A 55 6.14 -3.03 12.31
CA PHE A 55 6.91 -2.60 13.49
C PHE A 55 7.27 -1.11 13.43
N THR A 56 7.72 -0.62 12.28
CA THR A 56 8.11 0.77 12.11
C THR A 56 6.95 1.72 12.35
N ASN A 57 5.77 1.42 11.79
CA ASN A 57 4.57 2.25 11.97
C ASN A 57 4.07 2.26 13.41
N ILE A 58 4.14 1.14 14.14
CA ILE A 58 3.83 1.11 15.57
C ILE A 58 4.79 2.02 16.35
N LEU A 59 6.10 1.92 16.09
CA LEU A 59 7.10 2.73 16.78
C LEU A 59 6.87 4.22 16.55
N ILE A 60 6.55 4.63 15.31
CA ILE A 60 6.20 6.02 15.00
C ILE A 60 4.97 6.46 15.80
N VAL A 61 3.91 5.66 15.85
CA VAL A 61 2.72 5.99 16.64
C VAL A 61 3.07 6.15 18.12
N ILE A 62 3.87 5.25 18.70
CA ILE A 62 4.29 5.33 20.12
C ILE A 62 5.08 6.61 20.40
N VAL A 63 6.05 6.94 19.55
CA VAL A 63 6.89 8.13 19.70
C VAL A 63 6.04 9.40 19.59
N LEU A 64 5.14 9.46 18.62
CA LEU A 64 4.30 10.64 18.38
C LEU A 64 3.12 10.78 19.37
N TRP A 65 2.76 9.71 20.08
CA TRP A 65 1.71 9.72 21.10
C TRP A 65 2.07 10.54 22.34
N GLN A 66 3.36 10.86 22.55
CA GLN A 66 3.82 11.65 23.68
C GLN A 66 3.12 13.02 23.74
N LYS A 67 2.71 13.42 24.95
CA LYS A 67 1.82 14.56 25.22
C LYS A 67 2.36 15.89 24.69
N GLU A 68 3.69 16.01 24.63
CA GLU A 68 4.42 17.21 24.20
C GLU A 68 4.35 17.42 22.68
N MET A 69 4.40 16.34 21.90
CA MET A 69 4.46 16.39 20.44
C MET A 69 3.07 16.55 19.78
N ARG A 70 1.97 16.21 20.47
CA ARG A 70 0.59 16.29 19.93
C ARG A 70 0.04 17.72 19.75
N ARG A 71 0.74 18.74 20.25
CA ARG A 71 0.29 20.13 20.15
C ARG A 71 0.48 20.72 18.74
N VAL A 72 1.32 20.10 17.91
CA VAL A 72 1.61 20.54 16.55
C VAL A 72 0.79 19.73 15.55
N GLY A 73 0.00 20.39 14.70
CA GLY A 73 -0.87 19.73 13.71
C GLY A 73 -0.11 18.81 12.75
N VAL A 74 1.12 19.17 12.35
CA VAL A 74 2.00 18.35 11.51
C VAL A 74 2.33 17.00 12.17
N ASN A 75 2.45 16.99 13.50
CA ASN A 75 2.76 15.78 14.24
C ASN A 75 1.54 14.85 14.34
N VAL A 76 0.34 15.43 14.46
CA VAL A 76 -0.93 14.68 14.45
C VAL A 76 -1.18 14.07 13.07
N THR A 77 -0.94 14.80 11.99
CA THR A 77 -1.10 14.27 10.62
C THR A 77 -0.09 13.16 10.32
N MET A 78 1.15 13.29 10.79
CA MET A 78 2.16 12.23 10.68
C MET A 78 1.78 10.97 11.46
N MET A 79 1.16 11.13 12.63
CA MET A 79 0.63 10.01 13.42
C MET A 79 -0.55 9.33 12.72
N LEU A 80 -1.45 10.09 12.07
CA LEU A 80 -2.56 9.52 11.29
C LEU A 80 -2.07 8.71 10.08
N ILE A 81 -1.02 9.19 9.40
CA ILE A 81 -0.38 8.45 8.30
C ILE A 81 0.19 7.12 8.79
N ALA A 82 0.96 7.14 9.88
CA ALA A 82 1.52 5.92 10.46
C ALA A 82 0.41 4.95 10.89
N PHE A 83 -0.72 5.44 11.37
CA PHE A 83 -1.88 4.61 11.69
C PHE A 83 -2.53 4.00 10.44
N CYS A 84 -2.66 4.75 9.34
CA CYS A 84 -3.14 4.23 8.08
C CYS A 84 -2.19 3.16 7.52
N ASP A 85 -0.88 3.38 7.55
CA ASP A 85 0.12 2.44 7.05
C ASP A 85 0.18 1.16 7.90
N PHE A 86 -0.03 1.29 9.21
CA PHE A 86 -0.23 0.16 10.12
C PHE A 86 -1.49 -0.65 9.75
N GLY A 87 -2.63 0.01 9.58
CA GLY A 87 -3.89 -0.63 9.19
C GLY A 87 -3.80 -1.35 7.84
N GLY A 88 -3.15 -0.73 6.84
CA GLY A 88 -2.87 -1.35 5.55
C GLY A 88 -1.98 -2.59 5.66
N SER A 89 -0.99 -2.58 6.57
CA SER A 89 -0.12 -3.72 6.83
C SER A 89 -0.88 -4.89 7.47
N VAL A 90 -1.77 -4.61 8.43
CA VAL A 90 -2.64 -5.62 9.06
C VAL A 90 -3.60 -6.24 8.04
N ALA A 91 -4.24 -5.42 7.20
CA ALA A 91 -5.14 -5.91 6.15
C ALA A 91 -4.40 -6.80 5.13
N ALA A 92 -3.17 -6.44 4.76
CA ALA A 92 -2.34 -7.23 3.87
C ALA A 92 -1.88 -8.57 4.49
N LEU A 93 -1.52 -8.59 5.78
CA LEU A 93 -1.22 -9.81 6.52
C LEU A 93 -2.46 -10.71 6.60
N GLY A 94 -3.62 -10.14 6.92
CA GLY A 94 -4.90 -10.86 6.94
C GLY A 94 -5.19 -11.54 5.61
N HIS A 95 -5.05 -10.81 4.49
CA HIS A 95 -5.21 -11.37 3.15
C HIS A 95 -4.24 -12.53 2.85
N MET A 96 -2.97 -12.43 3.27
CA MET A 96 -1.99 -13.53 3.09
C MET A 96 -2.31 -14.76 3.96
N MET A 97 -2.77 -14.55 5.19
CA MET A 97 -3.19 -15.64 6.08
C MET A 97 -4.43 -16.35 5.54
N LEU A 98 -5.44 -15.60 5.12
CA LEU A 98 -6.63 -16.15 4.45
C LEU A 98 -6.26 -16.99 3.21
N LYS A 99 -5.31 -16.50 2.39
CA LYS A 99 -4.82 -17.25 1.23
C LYS A 99 -4.08 -18.54 1.61
N SER A 100 -3.43 -18.59 2.78
CA SER A 100 -2.67 -19.76 3.24
C SER A 100 -3.56 -20.81 3.93
N TYR A 101 -4.64 -20.38 4.59
CA TYR A 101 -5.56 -21.28 5.31
C TYR A 101 -6.73 -21.80 4.45
N SER A 102 -7.19 -21.04 3.46
CA SER A 102 -8.28 -21.49 2.58
C SER A 102 -7.76 -22.38 1.45
N CYS A 103 -7.56 -23.67 1.73
CA CYS A 103 -7.41 -24.69 0.68
C CYS A 103 -8.73 -24.96 -0.07
N ASP A 104 -9.87 -24.59 0.52
CA ASP A 104 -11.19 -24.71 -0.10
C ASP A 104 -11.90 -23.36 -0.14
N TYR A 105 -12.20 -22.90 -1.35
CA TYR A 105 -13.04 -21.73 -1.65
C TYR A 105 -14.54 -22.00 -1.39
N SER A 106 -14.85 -22.82 -0.39
CA SER A 106 -16.17 -23.47 -0.26
C SER A 106 -17.19 -22.62 0.52
N THR A 107 -16.75 -21.70 1.39
CA THR A 107 -17.66 -20.91 2.23
C THR A 107 -17.76 -19.46 1.77
N SER A 108 -19.00 -18.95 1.63
CA SER A 108 -19.30 -17.55 1.29
C SER A 108 -18.57 -16.55 2.21
N LEU A 109 -18.34 -16.91 3.47
CA LEU A 109 -17.64 -16.09 4.47
C LEU A 109 -16.19 -15.75 4.08
N SER A 110 -15.43 -16.70 3.50
CA SER A 110 -14.02 -16.48 3.14
C SER A 110 -13.86 -15.54 1.94
N ALA A 111 -14.82 -15.57 1.01
CA ALA A 111 -14.89 -14.64 -0.11
C ALA A 111 -15.18 -13.20 0.36
N TYR A 112 -16.16 -13.02 1.24
CA TYR A 112 -16.49 -11.68 1.79
C TYR A 112 -15.35 -11.10 2.62
N THR A 113 -14.71 -11.90 3.47
CA THR A 113 -13.58 -11.45 4.31
C THR A 113 -12.36 -11.08 3.47
N LYS A 114 -12.09 -11.80 2.37
CA LYS A 114 -11.06 -11.43 1.41
C LYS A 114 -11.34 -10.09 0.72
N MET A 115 -12.55 -9.91 0.19
CA MET A 115 -12.95 -8.63 -0.41
C MET A 115 -12.81 -7.48 0.60
N LEU A 116 -13.26 -7.69 1.85
CA LEU A 116 -13.14 -6.70 2.90
C LEU A 116 -11.68 -6.33 3.19
N CYS A 117 -10.77 -7.31 3.27
CA CYS A 117 -9.34 -7.04 3.48
C CYS A 117 -8.74 -6.22 2.32
N ASP A 118 -9.11 -6.52 1.08
CA ASP A 118 -8.62 -5.78 -0.10
C ASP A 118 -9.17 -4.35 -0.13
N TYR A 119 -10.45 -4.15 0.17
CA TYR A 119 -11.03 -2.80 0.28
C TYR A 119 -10.43 -2.00 1.42
N LEU A 120 -10.22 -2.60 2.60
CA LEU A 120 -9.59 -1.94 3.73
C LEU A 120 -8.15 -1.53 3.40
N LYS A 121 -7.37 -2.43 2.79
CA LYS A 121 -6.01 -2.14 2.35
C LYS A 121 -5.99 -0.95 1.37
N LEU A 122 -6.88 -0.95 0.38
CA LEU A 122 -7.00 0.13 -0.60
C LEU A 122 -7.39 1.45 0.07
N ALA A 123 -8.37 1.42 0.97
CA ALA A 123 -8.84 2.60 1.69
C ALA A 123 -7.73 3.21 2.56
N PHE A 124 -7.00 2.38 3.33
CA PHE A 124 -5.90 2.84 4.17
C PHE A 124 -4.73 3.41 3.36
N HIS A 125 -4.40 2.78 2.24
CA HIS A 125 -3.35 3.28 1.36
C HIS A 125 -3.74 4.60 0.68
N ALA A 126 -5.00 4.72 0.25
CA ALA A 126 -5.52 5.96 -0.33
C ALA A 126 -5.55 7.08 0.72
N SER A 127 -6.03 6.79 1.93
CA SER A 127 -6.10 7.79 3.01
C SER A 127 -4.71 8.29 3.42
N SER A 128 -3.71 7.41 3.49
CA SER A 128 -2.31 7.78 3.75
C SER A 128 -1.78 8.76 2.70
N ASN A 129 -2.02 8.51 1.41
CA ASN A 129 -1.63 9.41 0.32
C ASN A 129 -2.32 10.77 0.40
N TYR A 130 -3.62 10.81 0.69
CA TYR A 130 -4.36 12.08 0.84
C TYR A 130 -3.84 12.89 2.03
N LEU A 131 -3.51 12.24 3.15
CA LEU A 131 -2.91 12.90 4.31
C LEU A 131 -1.52 13.45 3.98
N ALA A 132 -0.70 12.70 3.24
CA ALA A 132 0.61 13.16 2.79
C ALA A 132 0.52 14.38 1.87
N ALA A 133 -0.41 14.37 0.91
CA ALA A 133 -0.70 15.51 0.04
C ALA A 133 -1.19 16.73 0.84
N GLY A 134 -2.09 16.50 1.81
CA GLY A 134 -2.57 17.54 2.72
C GLY A 134 -1.43 18.18 3.54
N MET A 135 -0.52 17.37 4.10
CA MET A 135 0.65 17.88 4.81
C MET A 135 1.56 18.72 3.92
N ALA A 136 1.80 18.29 2.67
CA ALA A 136 2.60 19.04 1.71
C ALA A 136 1.95 20.40 1.40
N PHE A 137 0.64 20.43 1.17
CA PHE A 137 -0.11 21.65 0.93
C PHE A 137 -0.08 22.60 2.14
N CYS A 138 -0.33 22.08 3.35
CA CYS A 138 -0.26 22.86 4.59
C CYS A 138 1.13 23.50 4.79
N ARG A 139 2.21 22.79 4.44
CA ARG A 139 3.57 23.35 4.51
C ARG A 139 3.79 24.47 3.49
N ILE A 140 3.37 24.29 2.24
CA ILE A 140 3.49 25.33 1.21
C ILE A 140 2.73 26.60 1.62
N MET A 141 1.50 26.44 2.10
CA MET A 141 0.68 27.57 2.57
C MET A 141 1.31 28.28 3.77
N SER A 142 1.82 27.53 4.74
CA SER A 142 2.51 28.09 5.91
C SER A 142 3.73 28.93 5.53
N LEU A 143 4.53 28.45 4.57
CA LEU A 143 5.69 29.18 4.06
C LEU A 143 5.26 30.42 3.27
N ASN A 144 4.21 30.33 2.45
CA ASN A 144 3.72 31.46 1.65
C ASN A 144 3.17 32.58 2.55
N LEU A 145 2.40 32.24 3.58
CA LEU A 145 1.92 33.19 4.59
C LEU A 145 3.09 33.81 5.37
N SER A 146 4.09 33.00 5.75
CA SER A 146 5.28 33.52 6.42
C SER A 146 6.07 34.49 5.53
N ASN A 147 6.23 34.17 4.25
CA ASN A 147 6.91 35.05 3.29
C ASN A 147 6.15 36.36 3.08
N LYS A 148 4.82 36.31 2.95
CA LYS A 148 3.95 37.50 2.84
C LYS A 148 4.03 38.38 4.10
N ASN A 149 4.14 37.79 5.28
CA ASN A 149 4.29 38.52 6.54
C ASN A 149 5.72 39.08 6.74
N ARG A 150 6.74 38.44 6.16
CA ARG A 150 8.15 38.91 6.16
C ARG A 150 8.46 39.95 5.10
N ALA A 151 7.63 40.05 4.07
CA ALA A 151 7.55 41.19 3.18
C ALA A 151 6.38 42.09 3.64
N PRO A 152 6.47 42.75 4.82
CA PRO A 152 5.57 43.87 5.04
C PRO A 152 5.82 44.78 3.84
N THR A 153 4.74 45.08 3.12
CA THR A 153 4.70 46.18 2.17
C THR A 153 5.45 47.34 2.79
N PHE A 154 6.63 47.65 2.25
CA PHE A 154 7.49 48.78 2.62
C PHE A 154 6.67 50.07 2.86
N TRP A 155 5.49 50.16 2.25
CA TRP A 155 4.47 51.19 2.36
C TRP A 155 3.76 51.32 3.73
N GLU A 156 3.69 50.30 4.59
CA GLU A 156 2.98 50.37 5.89
C GLU A 156 3.87 50.95 7.01
N THR A 157 5.20 50.85 6.89
CA THR A 157 6.17 51.38 7.87
C THR A 157 6.40 52.90 7.79
N TRP A 158 5.91 53.58 6.75
CA TRP A 158 6.08 55.04 6.55
C TRP A 158 4.82 55.87 6.84
N LYS A 159 3.81 55.27 7.48
CA LYS A 159 2.51 55.94 7.77
C LYS A 159 2.32 56.32 9.24
N SER A 160 3.42 56.43 10.00
CA SER A 160 3.48 56.87 11.39
C SER A 160 4.27 58.17 11.48
#